data_AF-A0A917KZM8-F1
#
_entry.id   AF-A0A917KZM8-F1
#
_cell.length_a   1.000
_cell.length_b   1.000
_cell.length_c   1.000
_cell.angle_alpha   90.00
_cell.angle_beta   90.00
_cell.angle_gamma   90.00
#
_symmetry.space_group_name_H-M   'P 1'
#
loop_
_entity.id
_entity.type
_entity.pdbx_description
1 polymer ?
#
loop_
_entity_poly.entity_id
_entity_poly.type
_entity_poly.pdbx_seq_one_letter_code
_entity_poly.pdbx_strand_id
1 'polypeptide(L)'
;MAFPLPEATPESLGLDSSKLDRACALVEKDIAQGFHPGAQLAVARHGKLALHRSFGCMERDRQQAVEGQTLFLLYSNTKVITAAAVWLLVEDGLLCFGDAIADHIPGFEAHGKGDITVIDLLSHQAGFPKAVIPIECWDDAARLREAACGIVPEWPRGTRTA
;
A
#
# COMPACT_ATOMS: atom_id res chain seq x y z
N MET A 1 15.56 13.66 -6.64
CA MET A 1 15.64 13.97 -5.20
C MET A 1 16.74 13.13 -4.60
N ALA A 2 17.52 13.66 -3.65
CA ALA A 2 18.43 12.83 -2.86
C ALA A 2 17.61 12.06 -1.82
N PHE A 3 17.89 10.77 -1.67
CA PHE A 3 17.38 9.94 -0.59
C PHE A 3 18.57 9.50 0.28
N PRO A 4 18.51 9.65 1.62
CA PRO A 4 17.40 10.22 2.39
C PRO A 4 17.23 11.74 2.15
N LEU A 5 16.03 12.26 2.44
CA LEU A 5 15.73 13.70 2.34
C LEU A 5 16.56 14.47 3.39
N PRO A 6 16.99 15.72 3.10
CA PRO A 6 17.69 16.55 4.09
C PRO A 6 16.75 16.93 5.24
N GLU A 7 17.29 17.07 6.45
CA GLU A 7 16.55 17.51 7.63
C GLU A 7 16.38 19.04 7.67
N ALA A 8 15.32 19.50 8.33
CA ALA A 8 15.06 20.90 8.63
C ALA A 8 14.22 21.04 9.90
N THR A 9 14.25 22.22 10.54
CA THR A 9 13.38 22.46 11.70
C THR A 9 11.92 22.55 11.25
N PRO A 10 10.95 22.08 12.06
CA PRO A 10 9.53 22.22 11.75
C PRO A 10 9.14 23.65 11.38
N GLU A 11 9.59 24.65 12.15
CA GLU A 11 9.26 26.06 11.97
C GLU A 11 9.74 26.58 10.61
N SER A 12 10.93 26.17 10.17
CA SER A 12 11.47 26.56 8.85
C SER A 12 10.64 26.03 7.68
N LEU A 13 9.83 25.00 7.92
CA LEU A 13 8.89 24.43 6.95
C LEU A 13 7.45 24.92 7.19
N GLY A 14 7.24 25.90 8.08
CA GLY A 14 5.92 26.38 8.45
C GLY A 14 5.07 25.33 9.17
N LEU A 15 5.72 24.44 9.93
CA LEU A 15 5.08 23.46 10.81
C LEU A 15 5.23 23.90 12.27
N ASP A 16 4.26 23.53 13.08
CA ASP A 16 4.22 23.80 14.53
C ASP A 16 4.79 22.58 15.26
N SER A 17 5.98 22.73 15.85
CA SER A 17 6.68 21.68 16.59
C SER A 17 5.83 21.07 17.70
N SER A 18 5.02 21.87 18.40
CA SER A 18 4.16 21.37 19.47
C SER A 18 3.13 20.33 18.98
N LYS A 19 2.73 20.38 17.70
CA LYS A 19 1.85 19.36 17.10
C LYS A 19 2.61 18.08 16.79
N LEU A 20 3.87 18.19 16.38
CA LEU A 20 4.72 17.03 16.13
C LEU A 20 5.08 16.33 17.45
N ASP A 21 5.34 17.08 18.51
CA ASP A 21 5.57 16.54 19.85
C ASP A 21 4.33 15.78 20.36
N ARG A 22 3.12 16.33 20.15
CA ARG A 22 1.87 15.63 20.48
C ARG A 22 1.69 14.32 19.68
N ALA A 23 2.10 14.29 18.43
CA ALA A 23 2.06 13.07 17.62
C ALA A 23 3.05 12.01 18.16
N CYS A 24 4.26 12.43 18.54
CA CYS A 24 5.24 11.53 19.18
C CYS A 24 4.71 10.98 20.51
N ALA A 25 4.16 11.84 21.36
CA ALA A 25 3.58 11.42 22.64
C ALA A 25 2.39 10.45 22.48
N LEU A 26 1.60 10.58 21.41
CA LEU A 26 0.55 9.63 21.09
C LEU A 26 1.12 8.25 20.75
N VAL A 27 2.16 8.19 19.91
CA VAL A 27 2.85 6.93 19.56
C VAL A 27 3.43 6.26 20.80
N GLU A 28 4.09 7.03 21.67
CA GLU A 28 4.64 6.52 22.94
C GLU A 28 3.55 5.98 23.86
N LYS A 29 2.42 6.69 23.97
CA LYS A 29 1.27 6.25 24.74
C LYS A 29 0.71 4.94 24.19
N ASP A 30 0.56 4.81 22.87
CA ASP A 30 0.03 3.60 22.25
C ASP A 30 0.94 2.39 22.47
N ILE A 31 2.26 2.60 22.46
CA ILE A 31 3.24 1.57 22.83
C ILE A 31 3.11 1.19 24.31
N ALA A 32 3.01 2.17 25.21
CA ALA A 32 2.86 1.92 26.64
C ALA A 32 1.56 1.19 26.99
N GLN A 33 0.50 1.43 26.21
CA GLN A 33 -0.79 0.72 26.31
C GLN A 33 -0.77 -0.66 25.64
N GLY A 34 0.32 -1.01 24.95
CA GLY A 34 0.48 -2.29 24.30
C GLY A 34 -0.35 -2.44 23.04
N PHE A 35 -0.66 -1.37 22.30
CA PHE A 35 -1.29 -1.51 20.97
C PHE A 35 -0.31 -2.05 19.93
N HIS A 36 0.94 -1.59 19.96
CA HIS A 36 2.03 -2.10 19.12
C HIS A 36 3.37 -2.02 19.86
N PRO A 37 4.34 -2.92 19.57
CA PRO A 37 5.62 -2.96 20.30
C PRO A 37 6.55 -1.78 19.97
N GLY A 38 6.41 -1.19 18.79
CA GLY A 38 7.24 -0.10 18.31
C GLY A 38 6.67 0.50 17.02
N ALA A 39 7.22 1.63 16.63
CA ALA A 39 6.78 2.39 15.46
C ALA A 39 7.90 3.29 14.94
N GLN A 40 7.74 3.78 13.71
CA GLN A 40 8.56 4.85 13.16
C GLN A 40 7.65 5.94 12.59
N LEU A 41 7.93 7.20 12.90
CA LEU A 41 7.19 8.35 12.42
C LEU A 41 8.12 9.29 11.65
N ALA A 42 7.72 9.63 10.43
CA ALA A 42 8.40 10.62 9.60
C ALA A 42 7.40 11.66 9.08
N VAL A 43 7.77 12.93 9.11
CA VAL A 43 7.00 14.04 8.55
C VAL A 43 7.91 14.87 7.67
N ALA A 44 7.55 15.00 6.39
CA ALA A 44 8.30 15.77 5.42
C ALA A 44 7.44 16.88 4.80
N ARG A 45 8.05 18.03 4.51
CA ARG A 45 7.41 19.14 3.80
C ARG A 45 8.45 19.87 2.95
N HIS A 46 8.07 20.29 1.75
CA HIS A 46 8.98 20.97 0.80
C HIS A 46 10.29 20.19 0.54
N GLY A 47 10.20 18.86 0.47
CA GLY A 47 11.34 17.99 0.20
C GLY A 47 12.36 17.88 1.35
N LYS A 48 11.98 18.26 2.58
CA LYS A 48 12.82 18.14 3.79
C LYS A 48 12.09 17.42 4.90
N LEU A 49 12.81 16.65 5.72
CA LEU A 49 12.28 15.99 6.91
C LEU A 49 12.22 16.99 8.09
N ALA A 50 11.02 17.23 8.62
CA ALA A 50 10.81 17.96 9.87
C ALA A 50 10.87 17.06 11.10
N LEU A 51 10.58 15.78 10.91
CA LEU A 51 10.58 14.75 11.95
C LEU A 51 10.97 13.41 11.32
N HIS A 52 11.87 12.69 11.98
CA HIS A 52 12.14 11.28 11.75
C HIS A 52 12.55 10.66 13.08
N ARG A 53 11.68 9.80 13.63
CA ARG A 53 11.84 9.21 14.97
C ARG A 53 11.39 7.76 14.97
N SER A 54 12.13 6.94 15.72
CA SER A 54 11.80 5.54 16.01
C SER A 54 11.43 5.40 17.49
N PHE A 55 10.49 4.51 17.77
CA PHE A 55 9.92 4.29 19.10
C PHE A 55 9.82 2.80 19.40
N GLY A 56 10.02 2.42 20.66
CA GLY A 56 9.80 1.06 21.16
C GLY A 56 10.72 0.00 20.54
N CYS A 57 10.23 -1.23 20.50
CA CYS A 57 10.95 -2.43 20.04
C CYS A 57 10.27 -3.08 18.83
N MET A 58 11.03 -3.88 18.08
CA MET A 58 10.53 -4.61 16.91
C MET A 58 9.49 -5.66 17.27
N GLU A 59 9.64 -6.31 18.44
CA GLU A 59 8.73 -7.32 18.95
C GLU A 59 8.44 -7.06 20.43
N ARG A 60 7.31 -7.57 20.94
CA ARG A 60 6.92 -7.35 22.35
C ARG A 60 7.89 -8.03 23.33
N ASP A 61 8.37 -9.20 22.95
CA ASP A 61 9.16 -10.08 23.83
C ASP A 61 10.67 -9.97 23.57
N ARG A 62 11.08 -9.26 22.50
CA ARG A 62 12.49 -8.99 22.20
C ARG A 62 12.83 -7.54 22.47
N GLN A 63 13.96 -7.33 23.14
CA GLN A 63 14.50 -5.99 23.45
C GLN A 63 15.22 -5.34 22.25
N GLN A 64 14.93 -5.75 21.01
CA GLN A 64 15.53 -5.13 19.83
C GLN A 64 14.79 -3.84 19.51
N ALA A 65 15.46 -2.70 19.66
CA ALA A 65 14.88 -1.39 19.39
C ALA A 65 14.49 -1.24 17.91
N VAL A 66 13.44 -0.46 17.65
CA VAL A 66 13.18 0.04 16.30
C VAL A 66 14.24 1.10 15.97
N GLU A 67 14.90 0.96 14.83
CA GLU A 67 15.93 1.87 14.34
C GLU A 67 15.53 2.50 13.01
N GLY A 68 16.35 3.44 12.51
CA GLY A 68 16.15 4.14 11.24
C GLY A 68 15.91 3.19 10.04
N GLN A 69 16.54 2.01 10.06
CA GLN A 69 16.56 1.04 8.95
C GLN A 69 15.67 -0.18 9.19
N THR A 70 14.90 -0.22 10.29
CA THR A 70 13.99 -1.33 10.57
C THR A 70 12.95 -1.48 9.44
N LEU A 71 12.82 -2.69 8.93
CA LEU A 71 11.83 -3.02 7.89
C LEU A 71 10.48 -3.37 8.53
N PHE A 72 9.41 -2.84 7.93
CA PHE A 72 8.02 -3.15 8.31
C PHE A 72 7.29 -3.80 7.14
N LEU A 73 6.38 -4.72 7.44
CA LEU A 73 5.46 -5.25 6.44
C LEU A 73 4.48 -4.15 6.03
N LEU A 74 4.53 -3.72 4.77
CA LEU A 74 3.68 -2.65 4.23
C LEU A 74 2.23 -3.08 4.03
N TYR A 75 1.97 -4.38 3.93
CA TYR A 75 0.66 -4.95 3.61
C TYR A 75 -0.02 -4.20 2.44
N SER A 76 -1.24 -3.70 2.62
CA SER A 76 -1.98 -3.02 1.55
C SER A 76 -1.33 -1.72 1.08
N ASN A 77 -0.38 -1.12 1.80
CA ASN A 77 0.37 0.03 1.27
C ASN A 77 1.19 -0.34 0.03
N THR A 78 1.50 -1.63 -0.18
CA THR A 78 2.13 -2.13 -1.42
C THR A 78 1.30 -1.81 -2.67
N LYS A 79 -0.04 -1.66 -2.55
CA LYS A 79 -0.91 -1.31 -3.69
C LYS A 79 -0.55 0.04 -4.31
N VAL A 80 -0.04 0.99 -3.53
CA VAL A 80 0.39 2.30 -4.05
C VAL A 80 1.59 2.11 -4.99
N ILE A 81 2.53 1.22 -4.64
CA ILE A 81 3.68 0.87 -5.48
C ILE A 81 3.21 0.16 -6.76
N THR A 82 2.30 -0.80 -6.63
CA THR A 82 1.70 -1.50 -7.80
C THR A 82 0.98 -0.53 -8.73
N ALA A 83 0.17 0.38 -8.20
CA ALA A 83 -0.53 1.40 -8.98
C ALA A 83 0.44 2.34 -9.71
N ALA A 84 1.54 2.74 -9.06
CA ALA A 84 2.58 3.54 -9.70
C ALA A 84 3.27 2.79 -10.85
N ALA A 85 3.56 1.49 -10.68
CA ALA A 85 4.10 0.66 -11.75
C ALA A 85 3.13 0.56 -12.95
N VAL A 86 1.83 0.41 -12.69
CA VAL A 86 0.80 0.43 -13.74
C VAL A 86 0.77 1.78 -14.46
N TRP A 87 0.87 2.89 -13.72
CA TRP A 87 0.93 4.23 -14.32
C TRP A 87 2.13 4.42 -15.24
N LEU A 88 3.32 3.93 -14.86
CA LEU A 88 4.50 3.99 -15.72
C LEU A 88 4.29 3.23 -17.03
N LEU A 89 3.68 2.03 -16.98
CA LEU A 89 3.33 1.27 -18.18
C LEU A 89 2.34 2.03 -19.08
N VAL A 90 1.41 2.78 -18.48
CA VAL A 90 0.47 3.62 -19.23
C VAL A 90 1.17 4.83 -19.86
N GLU A 91 2.06 5.50 -19.13
CA GLU A 91 2.86 6.61 -19.65
C GLU A 91 3.76 6.18 -20.81
N ASP A 92 4.30 4.96 -20.76
CA ASP A 92 5.12 4.36 -21.82
C ASP A 92 4.29 3.82 -23.00
N GLY A 93 2.95 3.88 -22.92
CA GLY A 93 2.04 3.36 -23.95
C GLY A 93 2.00 1.84 -24.06
N LEU A 94 2.49 1.12 -23.06
CA LEU A 94 2.50 -0.35 -22.97
C LEU A 94 1.20 -0.93 -22.41
N LEU A 95 0.39 -0.09 -21.78
CA LEU A 95 -0.91 -0.43 -21.20
C LEU A 95 -1.86 0.76 -21.35
N CYS A 96 -3.17 0.52 -21.45
CA CYS A 96 -4.18 1.58 -21.32
C CYS A 96 -5.10 1.29 -20.13
N PHE A 97 -5.52 2.35 -19.41
CA PHE A 97 -6.49 2.22 -18.33
C PHE A 97 -7.82 1.59 -18.77
N GLY A 98 -8.18 1.76 -20.05
CA GLY A 98 -9.38 1.19 -20.65
C GLY A 98 -9.21 -0.23 -21.19
N ASP A 99 -8.01 -0.80 -21.17
CA ASP A 99 -7.79 -2.18 -21.64
C ASP A 99 -8.60 -3.15 -20.79
N ALA A 100 -9.22 -4.13 -21.44
CA ALA A 100 -9.82 -5.24 -20.73
C ALA A 100 -8.72 -6.11 -20.12
N ILE A 101 -8.91 -6.56 -18.88
CA ILE A 101 -7.94 -7.46 -18.23
C ILE A 101 -7.80 -8.77 -19.01
N ALA A 102 -8.88 -9.22 -19.66
CA ALA A 102 -8.89 -10.41 -20.50
C ALA A 102 -7.94 -10.31 -21.72
N ASP A 103 -7.64 -9.10 -22.21
CA ASP A 103 -6.68 -8.90 -23.30
C ASP A 103 -5.25 -9.25 -22.87
N HIS A 104 -4.96 -9.09 -21.58
CA HIS A 104 -3.63 -9.31 -20.98
C HIS A 104 -3.52 -10.64 -20.24
N ILE A 105 -4.64 -11.13 -19.70
CA ILE A 105 -4.73 -12.37 -18.92
C ILE A 105 -5.86 -13.24 -19.51
N PRO A 106 -5.55 -14.07 -20.53
CA PRO A 106 -6.56 -14.96 -21.11
C PRO A 106 -7.18 -15.89 -20.05
N GLY A 107 -8.50 -16.08 -20.10
CA GLY A 107 -9.29 -16.82 -19.11
C GLY A 107 -9.88 -15.91 -18.02
N PHE A 108 -9.42 -14.66 -17.90
CA PHE A 108 -9.98 -13.73 -16.93
C PHE A 108 -11.44 -13.40 -17.24
N GLU A 109 -11.86 -13.46 -18.51
CA GLU A 109 -13.24 -13.21 -18.97
C GLU A 109 -14.30 -14.13 -18.35
N ALA A 110 -13.88 -15.25 -17.75
CA ALA A 110 -14.75 -16.18 -17.05
C ALA A 110 -15.68 -15.47 -16.06
N HIS A 111 -16.88 -16.01 -15.86
CA HIS A 111 -17.88 -15.48 -14.90
C HIS A 111 -18.34 -14.04 -15.21
N GLY A 112 -18.30 -13.62 -16.48
CA GLY A 112 -18.78 -12.30 -16.91
C GLY A 112 -17.81 -11.16 -16.62
N LYS A 113 -16.53 -11.47 -16.41
CA LYS A 113 -15.46 -10.50 -16.15
C LYS A 113 -14.81 -9.91 -17.41
N GLY A 114 -15.30 -10.30 -18.60
CA GLY A 114 -14.68 -9.93 -19.89
C GLY A 114 -14.51 -8.44 -20.11
N ASP A 115 -15.46 -7.63 -19.63
CA ASP A 115 -15.41 -6.17 -19.78
C ASP A 115 -14.71 -5.47 -18.62
N ILE A 116 -14.14 -6.17 -17.63
CA ILE A 116 -13.41 -5.53 -16.53
C ILE A 116 -12.10 -4.96 -17.06
N THR A 117 -11.85 -3.70 -16.77
CA THR A 117 -10.70 -2.94 -17.25
C THR A 117 -9.64 -2.70 -16.17
N VAL A 118 -8.45 -2.29 -16.60
CA VAL A 118 -7.36 -1.88 -15.71
C VAL A 118 -7.82 -0.84 -14.68
N ILE A 119 -8.58 0.17 -15.09
CA ILE A 119 -9.06 1.21 -14.16
C ILE A 119 -10.08 0.69 -13.14
N ASP A 120 -10.87 -0.34 -13.48
CA ASP A 120 -11.79 -0.93 -12.50
C ASP A 120 -11.04 -1.66 -11.40
N LEU A 121 -9.93 -2.35 -11.72
CA LEU A 121 -9.07 -2.96 -10.70
C LEU A 121 -8.43 -1.90 -9.81
N LEU A 122 -7.82 -0.87 -10.40
CA LEU A 122 -7.12 0.19 -9.67
C LEU A 122 -8.04 1.01 -8.77
N SER A 123 -9.31 1.15 -9.17
CA SER A 123 -10.32 1.93 -8.43
C SER A 123 -11.28 1.08 -7.60
N HIS A 124 -11.00 -0.22 -7.42
CA HIS A 124 -11.82 -1.12 -6.61
C HIS A 124 -13.28 -1.27 -7.08
N GLN A 125 -13.52 -1.21 -8.39
CA GLN A 125 -14.83 -1.28 -9.03
C GLN A 125 -15.05 -2.55 -9.87
N ALA A 126 -14.15 -3.52 -9.79
CA ALA A 126 -14.22 -4.76 -10.56
C ALA A 126 -15.23 -5.80 -10.03
N GLY A 127 -15.80 -5.58 -8.84
CA GLY A 127 -16.95 -6.33 -8.37
C GLY A 127 -16.69 -7.52 -7.46
N PHE A 128 -15.47 -7.73 -6.96
CA PHE A 128 -15.12 -8.90 -6.13
C PHE A 128 -14.32 -8.52 -4.86
N PRO A 129 -14.88 -7.69 -3.96
CA PRO A 129 -14.17 -7.17 -2.78
C PRO A 129 -13.68 -8.25 -1.82
N LYS A 130 -14.40 -9.38 -1.72
CA LYS A 130 -14.10 -10.48 -0.79
C LYS A 130 -13.35 -11.62 -1.47
N ALA A 131 -12.89 -11.44 -2.70
CA ALA A 131 -12.08 -12.47 -3.35
C ALA A 131 -10.83 -12.75 -2.53
N VAL A 132 -10.62 -14.02 -2.18
CA VAL A 132 -9.44 -14.50 -1.49
C VAL A 132 -8.69 -15.40 -2.44
N ILE A 133 -7.44 -15.06 -2.72
CA ILE A 133 -6.50 -15.96 -3.37
C ILE A 133 -5.89 -16.85 -2.28
N PRO A 134 -6.03 -18.18 -2.36
CA PRO A 134 -5.44 -19.10 -1.40
C PRO A 134 -3.92 -18.91 -1.27
N ILE A 135 -3.38 -19.04 -0.05
CA ILE A 135 -1.97 -18.74 0.23
C ILE A 135 -1.02 -19.66 -0.56
N GLU A 136 -1.45 -20.88 -0.82
CA GLU A 136 -0.74 -21.87 -1.62
C GLU A 136 -0.62 -21.52 -3.10
N CYS A 137 -1.30 -20.46 -3.57
CA CYS A 137 -1.15 -19.94 -4.92
C CYS A 137 -0.17 -18.76 -5.00
N TRP A 138 0.32 -18.21 -3.88
CA TRP A 138 1.02 -16.92 -3.88
C TRP A 138 2.42 -16.98 -4.51
N ASP A 139 3.05 -18.14 -4.54
CA ASP A 139 4.40 -18.38 -5.06
C ASP A 139 4.43 -19.06 -6.44
N ASP A 140 3.27 -19.40 -7.00
CA ASP A 140 3.13 -20.04 -8.31
C ASP A 140 2.26 -19.18 -9.24
N ALA A 141 2.88 -18.61 -10.27
CA ALA A 141 2.21 -17.70 -11.20
C ALA A 141 1.04 -18.35 -11.96
N ALA A 142 1.14 -19.65 -12.28
CA ALA A 142 0.07 -20.35 -12.99
C ALA A 142 -1.14 -20.57 -12.06
N ARG A 143 -0.90 -20.99 -10.81
CA ARG A 143 -1.95 -21.19 -9.80
C ARG A 143 -2.59 -19.88 -9.37
N LEU A 144 -1.79 -18.80 -9.26
CA LEU A 144 -2.28 -17.45 -8.99
C LEU A 144 -3.22 -16.98 -10.11
N ARG A 145 -2.81 -17.17 -11.37
CA ARG A 145 -3.63 -16.82 -12.53
C ARG A 145 -4.92 -17.62 -12.57
N GLU A 146 -4.85 -18.94 -12.38
CA GLU A 146 -6.04 -19.81 -12.34
C GLU A 146 -7.02 -19.34 -11.26
N ALA A 147 -6.53 -19.11 -10.03
CA ALA A 147 -7.35 -18.62 -8.93
C ALA A 147 -7.97 -17.25 -9.25
N ALA A 148 -7.22 -16.31 -9.84
CA ALA A 148 -7.73 -15.00 -10.24
C ALA A 148 -8.80 -15.09 -11.35
N CYS A 149 -8.60 -15.97 -12.34
CA CYS A 149 -9.58 -16.21 -13.41
C CYS A 149 -10.87 -16.84 -12.86
N GLY A 150 -10.77 -17.70 -11.85
CA GLY A 150 -11.90 -18.34 -11.19
C GLY A 150 -12.72 -17.43 -10.26
N ILE A 151 -12.31 -16.18 -10.04
CA ILE A 151 -13.08 -15.24 -9.21
C ILE A 151 -14.44 -14.97 -9.86
N VAL A 152 -15.51 -15.10 -9.07
CA VAL A 152 -16.88 -14.72 -9.44
C VAL A 152 -17.18 -13.34 -8.86
N PRO A 153 -17.50 -12.33 -9.69
CA PRO A 153 -17.94 -11.03 -9.19
C PRO A 153 -19.21 -11.14 -8.32
N GLU A 154 -19.22 -10.45 -7.18
CA GLU A 154 -20.39 -10.25 -6.33
C GLU A 154 -21.38 -9.25 -6.96
N TRP A 155 -20.89 -8.33 -7.79
CA TRP A 155 -21.70 -7.35 -8.53
C TRP A 155 -21.06 -6.94 -9.86
N PRO A 156 -21.84 -6.39 -10.81
CA PRO A 156 -21.28 -5.91 -12.08
C PRO A 156 -20.27 -4.79 -11.90
N ARG A 157 -19.28 -4.72 -12.80
CA ARG A 157 -18.26 -3.66 -12.79
C ARG A 157 -18.88 -2.26 -12.74
N GLY A 158 -18.24 -1.34 -12.04
CA GLY A 158 -18.65 0.08 -11.98
C GLY A 158 -19.95 0.36 -11.22
N THR A 159 -20.63 -0.65 -10.67
CA THR A 159 -21.87 -0.44 -9.91
C THR A 159 -21.62 -0.07 -8.44
N ARG A 160 -20.46 -0.45 -7.88
CA ARG A 160 -20.03 -0.14 -6.51
C ARG A 160 -18.51 -0.13 -6.42
N THR A 161 -18.00 0.61 -5.43
CA THR A 161 -16.60 0.56 -4.98
C THR A 161 -16.49 -0.29 -3.71
N ALA A 162 -15.47 -1.13 -3.64
CA ALA A 162 -15.10 -1.92 -2.46
C ALA A 162 -14.37 -1.10 -1.39
#